data_AF-A0A8T6T602-F1
#
_entry.id   AF-A0A8T6T602-F1
#
_cell.length_a   1.000
_cell.length_b   1.000
_cell.length_c   1.000
_cell.angle_alpha   90.00
_cell.angle_beta   90.00
_cell.angle_gamma   90.00
#
_symmetry.space_group_name_H-M   'P 1'
#
loop_
_entity.id
_entity.type
_entity.pdbx_description
1 polymer ?
#
loop_
_entity_poly.entity_id
_entity_poly.type
_entity_poly.pdbx_seq_one_letter_code
_entity_poly.pdbx_strand_id
1 'polypeptide(L)'
;MQKRAKLQDEGPAAGGGGAPAPPKPAGAPPAQPAATAARPAAPKAGGATPEEISFVANSVKAILGEVSKAIIGKHEVMTKVAIGILANGHILFEDFPGL
;
A
#
# COMPACT_ATOMS: atom_id res chain seq x y z
N MET A 1 25.02 -77.10 23.80
CA MET A 1 24.21 -76.51 24.90
C MET A 1 23.02 -75.80 24.30
N GLN A 2 21.87 -76.48 24.32
CA GLN A 2 20.57 -75.87 24.05
C GLN A 2 20.16 -75.08 25.29
N LYS A 3 19.51 -73.92 25.12
CA LYS A 3 18.16 -73.64 25.67
C LYS A 3 17.80 -72.15 25.56
N ARG A 4 16.63 -71.94 24.93
CA ARG A 4 15.53 -71.04 25.32
C ARG A 4 15.80 -69.53 25.29
N ALA A 5 14.90 -68.68 24.82
CA ALA A 5 13.46 -68.81 24.70
C ALA A 5 12.93 -67.96 23.54
N LYS A 6 11.97 -68.53 22.81
CA LYS A 6 10.91 -67.76 22.16
C LYS A 6 10.13 -67.02 23.24
N LEU A 7 9.77 -65.77 22.99
CA LEU A 7 8.54 -65.20 23.52
C LEU A 7 7.95 -64.26 22.46
N GLN A 8 6.81 -64.68 21.93
CA GLN A 8 5.84 -63.85 21.23
C GLN A 8 4.93 -63.22 22.31
N ASP A 9 4.66 -61.93 22.22
CA ASP A 9 3.52 -61.22 22.83
C ASP A 9 3.47 -59.82 22.18
N GLU A 10 2.69 -59.59 21.11
CA GLU A 10 1.29 -59.11 21.10
C GLU A 10 1.12 -57.73 21.78
N GLY A 11 0.79 -56.68 20.99
CA GLY A 11 0.21 -55.44 21.51
C GLY A 11 0.62 -54.13 20.81
N PRO A 12 -0.30 -53.37 20.19
CA PRO A 12 0.01 -52.18 19.39
C PRO A 12 0.07 -50.94 20.27
N ALA A 13 1.26 -50.34 20.39
CA ALA A 13 1.39 -49.01 20.96
C ALA A 13 1.08 -47.97 19.88
N ALA A 14 -0.16 -47.50 19.87
CA ALA A 14 -0.58 -46.28 19.21
C ALA A 14 0.37 -45.12 19.59
N GLY A 15 1.08 -44.60 18.61
CA GLY A 15 1.90 -43.41 18.74
C GLY A 15 1.56 -42.41 17.63
N GLY A 16 0.29 -42.00 17.57
CA GLY A 16 -0.16 -40.90 16.72
C GLY A 16 0.43 -39.58 17.19
N GLY A 17 1.66 -39.29 16.78
CA GLY A 17 2.29 -37.99 16.93
C GLY A 17 2.00 -37.13 15.71
N GLY A 18 0.72 -36.77 15.50
CA GLY A 18 0.37 -35.74 14.53
C GLY A 18 1.05 -34.44 14.94
N ALA A 19 1.94 -33.94 14.10
CA ALA A 19 2.50 -32.60 14.28
C ALA A 19 1.34 -31.61 14.44
N PRO A 20 1.31 -30.77 15.49
CA PRO A 20 0.27 -29.76 15.61
C PRO A 20 0.38 -28.82 14.41
N ALA A 21 -0.72 -28.69 13.67
CA ALA A 21 -0.86 -27.69 12.63
C ALA A 21 -0.49 -26.31 13.19
N PRO A 22 0.19 -25.44 12.41
CA PRO A 22 0.45 -24.09 12.84
C PRO A 22 -0.87 -23.39 13.22
N PRO A 23 -0.93 -22.60 14.30
CA PRO A 23 -2.12 -21.88 14.66
C PRO A 23 -2.48 -20.92 13.51
N LYS A 24 -3.68 -21.11 12.95
CA LYS A 24 -4.32 -20.19 12.01
C LYS A 24 -4.29 -18.79 12.63
N PRO A 25 -3.87 -17.74 11.91
CA PRO A 25 -3.88 -16.38 12.45
C PRO A 25 -5.29 -16.02 12.91
N ALA A 26 -5.44 -15.89 14.23
CA ALA A 26 -6.64 -15.37 14.85
C ALA A 26 -6.71 -13.88 14.53
N GLY A 27 -7.80 -13.48 13.87
CA GLY A 27 -8.15 -12.08 13.67
C GLY A 27 -7.29 -11.36 12.64
N ALA A 28 -7.65 -11.48 11.36
CA ALA A 28 -7.52 -10.31 10.52
C ALA A 28 -8.26 -9.16 11.23
N PRO A 29 -7.71 -7.93 11.32
CA PRO A 29 -8.52 -6.78 11.66
C PRO A 29 -9.76 -6.83 10.75
N PRO A 30 -10.97 -6.47 11.23
CA PRO A 30 -12.13 -6.45 10.36
C PRO A 30 -11.71 -5.74 9.10
N ALA A 31 -11.83 -6.41 7.96
CA ALA A 31 -11.54 -5.80 6.68
C ALA A 31 -12.35 -4.51 6.70
N GLN A 32 -11.67 -3.38 6.89
CA GLN A 32 -12.29 -2.09 6.60
C GLN A 32 -12.85 -2.32 5.21
N PRO A 33 -14.16 -2.14 4.98
CA PRO A 33 -14.69 -2.17 3.63
C PRO A 33 -13.71 -1.30 2.87
N ALA A 34 -12.97 -1.88 1.93
CA ALA A 34 -12.03 -1.12 1.14
C ALA A 34 -12.92 -0.04 0.58
N ALA A 35 -12.81 1.17 1.14
CA ALA A 35 -13.56 2.29 0.65
C ALA A 35 -13.17 2.25 -0.82
N THR A 36 -14.14 1.95 -1.68
CA THR A 36 -13.96 2.06 -3.11
C THR A 36 -13.59 3.52 -3.28
N ALA A 37 -12.29 3.83 -3.16
CA ALA A 37 -11.71 5.09 -3.52
C ALA A 37 -12.15 5.19 -4.96
N ALA A 38 -13.19 6.00 -5.18
CA ALA A 38 -13.90 6.06 -6.43
C ALA A 38 -12.81 6.26 -7.47
N ARG A 39 -12.54 5.22 -8.27
CA ARG A 39 -11.49 5.30 -9.28
C ARG A 39 -11.87 6.51 -10.11
N PRO A 40 -11.05 7.58 -10.14
CA PRO A 40 -11.42 8.77 -10.88
C PRO A 40 -11.77 8.32 -12.30
N ALA A 41 -12.97 8.69 -12.75
CA ALA A 41 -13.42 8.33 -14.09
C ALA A 41 -12.34 8.77 -15.08
N ALA A 42 -11.91 7.87 -15.96
CA ALA A 42 -10.89 8.18 -16.94
C ALA A 42 -11.31 9.45 -17.69
N PRO A 43 -10.43 10.46 -17.81
CA PRO A 43 -10.81 11.73 -18.39
C PRO A 43 -11.31 11.48 -19.82
N LYS A 44 -12.49 12.00 -20.14
CA LYS A 44 -12.90 12.14 -21.54
C LYS A 44 -11.83 13.02 -22.19
N ALA A 45 -11.14 12.48 -23.18
CA ALA A 45 -10.12 13.19 -23.95
C ALA A 45 -10.76 14.29 -24.83
N GLY A 46 -11.30 15.33 -24.20
CA GLY A 46 -11.43 16.63 -24.84
C GLY A 46 -10.08 17.30 -24.76
N GLY A 47 -9.45 17.59 -25.90
CA GLY A 47 -8.18 18.30 -25.93
C GLY A 47 -8.37 19.72 -25.38
N ALA A 48 -7.59 20.09 -24.37
CA ALA A 48 -7.55 21.47 -23.89
C ALA A 48 -7.00 22.40 -24.98
N THR A 49 -7.55 23.61 -25.07
CA THR A 49 -7.05 24.64 -25.98
C THR A 49 -5.68 25.15 -25.51
N PRO A 50 -4.80 25.63 -26.41
CA PRO A 50 -3.52 26.21 -26.04
C PRO A 50 -3.64 27.35 -25.01
N GLU A 51 -4.69 28.15 -25.11
CA GLU A 51 -5.00 29.27 -24.23
C GLU A 51 -5.32 28.78 -22.82
N GLU A 52 -6.17 27.76 -22.68
CA GLU A 52 -6.49 27.13 -21.39
C GLU A 52 -5.24 26.53 -20.73
N ILE A 53 -4.39 25.83 -21.51
CA ILE A 53 -3.13 25.28 -21.01
C ILE A 53 -2.22 26.38 -20.48
N SER A 54 -2.11 27.49 -21.23
CA SER A 54 -1.28 28.63 -20.82
C SER A 54 -1.81 29.29 -19.54
N PHE A 55 -3.13 29.42 -19.41
CA PHE A 55 -3.78 29.97 -18.23
C PHE A 55 -3.48 29.10 -17.00
N VAL A 56 -3.76 27.80 -17.09
CA VAL A 56 -3.50 26.85 -15.99
C VAL A 56 -2.02 26.84 -15.61
N ALA A 57 -1.11 26.81 -16.59
CA ALA A 57 0.32 26.85 -16.34
C ALA A 57 0.75 28.11 -15.56
N ASN A 58 0.21 29.27 -15.92
CA ASN A 58 0.50 30.52 -15.23
C ASN A 58 -0.12 30.57 -13.83
N SER A 59 -1.34 30.06 -13.65
CA SER A 59 -1.98 29.94 -12.33
C SER A 59 -1.17 29.04 -11.40
N VAL A 60 -0.71 27.88 -11.88
CA VAL A 60 0.12 26.95 -11.10
C VAL A 60 1.44 27.59 -10.72
N LYS A 61 2.11 28.31 -11.63
CA LYS A 61 3.33 29.07 -11.32
C LYS A 61 3.11 30.12 -10.24
N ALA A 62 1.99 30.86 -10.30
CA ALA A 62 1.65 31.85 -9.29
C ALA A 62 1.43 31.20 -7.90
N ILE A 63 0.68 30.10 -7.86
CA ILE A 63 0.45 29.33 -6.63
C ILE A 63 1.79 28.82 -6.05
N LEU A 64 2.62 28.18 -6.88
CA LEU A 64 3.93 27.70 -6.44
C LEU A 64 4.83 28.85 -5.94
N GLY A 65 4.76 30.01 -6.58
CA GLY A 65 5.48 31.22 -6.16
C GLY A 65 5.06 31.70 -4.77
N GLU A 66 3.75 31.73 -4.49
CA GLU A 66 3.23 32.10 -3.17
C GLU A 66 3.63 31.08 -2.10
N VAL A 67 3.47 29.78 -2.35
CA VAL A 67 3.80 28.76 -1.34
C VAL A 67 5.31 28.67 -1.10
N SER A 68 6.14 28.95 -2.12
CA SER A 68 7.59 28.99 -1.97
C SER A 68 8.08 30.08 -1.01
N LYS A 69 7.24 31.09 -0.69
CA LYS A 69 7.56 32.08 0.35
C LYS A 69 7.50 31.50 1.77
N ALA A 70 6.67 30.48 1.96
CA ALA A 70 6.50 29.80 3.25
C ALA A 70 7.32 28.51 3.34
N ILE A 71 7.53 27.81 2.23
CA ILE A 71 8.23 26.53 2.16
C ILE A 71 9.53 26.71 1.36
N ILE A 72 10.66 26.73 2.07
CA ILE A 72 11.98 26.95 1.47
C ILE A 72 12.58 25.60 1.05
N GLY A 73 13.23 25.55 -0.11
CA GLY A 73 14.05 24.40 -0.54
C GLY A 73 13.28 23.17 -1.06
N LYS A 74 11.93 23.16 -1.03
CA LYS A 74 11.12 22.01 -1.49
C LYS A 74 10.37 22.24 -2.82
N HIS A 75 10.92 23.06 -3.72
CA HIS A 75 10.26 23.42 -4.99
C HIS A 75 9.91 22.21 -5.88
N GLU A 76 10.82 21.24 -5.96
CA GLU A 76 10.63 19.96 -6.67
C GLU A 76 9.45 19.15 -6.11
N VAL A 77 9.30 19.09 -4.78
CA VAL A 77 8.22 18.36 -4.11
C VAL A 77 6.89 19.03 -4.42
N MET A 78 6.82 20.36 -4.28
CA MET A 78 5.63 21.13 -4.60
C MET A 78 5.19 20.99 -6.05
N THR A 79 6.14 20.95 -6.99
CA THR A 79 5.87 20.69 -8.40
C THR A 79 5.24 19.31 -8.61
N LYS A 80 5.76 18.27 -7.97
CA LYS A 80 5.20 16.89 -8.03
C LYS A 80 3.78 16.84 -7.48
N VAL A 81 3.50 17.57 -6.40
CA VAL A 81 2.15 17.69 -5.83
C VAL A 81 1.20 18.36 -6.82
N ALA A 82 1.61 19.46 -7.44
CA ALA A 82 0.80 20.13 -8.46
C ALA A 82 0.47 19.20 -9.65
N ILE A 83 1.45 18.43 -10.12
CA ILE A 83 1.24 17.41 -11.16
C ILE A 83 0.21 16.36 -10.71
N GLY A 84 0.35 15.84 -9.49
CA GLY A 84 -0.59 14.85 -8.96
C GLY A 84 -2.02 15.40 -8.88
N ILE A 85 -2.20 16.65 -8.44
CA ILE A 85 -3.51 17.31 -8.40
C ILE A 85 -4.11 17.45 -9.81
N LEU A 86 -3.34 17.98 -10.77
CA LEU A 86 -3.80 18.20 -12.15
C LEU A 86 -4.13 16.90 -12.89
N ALA A 87 -3.41 15.82 -12.57
CA ALA A 87 -3.63 14.51 -13.16
C ALA A 87 -4.77 13.72 -12.49
N ASN A 88 -5.45 14.28 -11.49
CA ASN A 88 -6.36 13.54 -10.61
C ASN A 88 -5.69 12.29 -9.99
N GLY A 89 -4.39 12.37 -9.75
CA GLY A 89 -3.57 11.33 -9.14
C GLY A 89 -3.69 11.32 -7.62
N HIS A 90 -3.38 10.17 -7.02
CA HIS A 90 -3.23 10.03 -5.58
C HIS A 90 -1.78 10.31 -5.18
N ILE A 91 -1.58 11.01 -4.06
CA ILE A 91 -0.27 11.36 -3.54
C ILE A 91 -0.19 10.79 -2.12
N LEU A 92 0.89 10.08 -1.83
CA LEU A 92 1.29 9.69 -0.47
C LEU A 92 2.47 10.58 -0.07
N PHE A 93 2.35 11.24 1.08
CA PHE A 93 3.42 12.06 1.64
C PHE A 93 4.18 11.26 2.70
N GLU A 94 5.46 11.02 2.41
CA GLU A 94 6.43 10.49 3.35
C GLU A 94 7.44 11.61 3.65
N ASP A 95 7.26 12.31 4.77
CA ASP A 95 8.12 13.44 5.17
C ASP A 95 8.18 13.57 6.70
N PHE A 96 9.21 14.23 7.21
CA PHE A 96 9.36 14.55 8.62
C PHE A 96 8.81 15.97 8.89
N PRO A 97 7.65 16.12 9.57
CA PRO A 97 7.06 17.44 9.78
C PRO A 97 7.89 18.26 10.79
N GLY A 98 8.05 19.57 10.51
CA GLY A 98 8.71 20.53 11.41
C GLY A 98 10.13 20.96 11.03
N LEU A 99 10.54 20.72 9.77
CA LEU A 99 11.81 21.16 9.18
C LEU A 99 11.65 22.40 8.30
#